data_AF-A0AAV6SYY0-F1
#
_entry.id   AF-A0AAV6SYY0-F1
#
_cell.length_a   1.000
_cell.length_b   1.000
_cell.length_c   1.000
_cell.angle_alpha   90.00
_cell.angle_beta   90.00
_cell.angle_gamma   90.00
#
_symmetry.space_group_name_H-M   'P 1'
#
loop_
_entity.id
_entity.type
_entity.pdbx_description
1 polymer ?
#
loop_
_entity_poly.entity_id
_entity_poly.type
_entity_poly.pdbx_seq_one_letter_code
_entity_poly.pdbx_strand_id
1 'polypeptide(L)'
;MPTLTFPNPRPTGEEEYVHWDPEVLVYRPWQPDELKEIAGELPDPQKTGGEKWVIAMQQLLTMYYPTLQEVEAMCLKLRWANIRPANWSTSPVIGSVRFNDMMTSLAEALQAAFPLRVCWPEIHNTTQKEGELAADYRTRMESVFAAHSGIDAENVSCDVVMRV
;
A
#
# COMPACT_ATOMS: atom_id res chain seq x y z
N MET A 1 -3.84 -9.05 -12.45
CA MET A 1 -5.22 -9.23 -11.99
C MET A 1 -5.19 -10.12 -10.76
N PRO A 2 -6.09 -9.98 -9.77
CA PRO A 2 -6.17 -10.93 -8.66
C PRO A 2 -6.52 -12.29 -9.25
N THR A 3 -5.55 -13.21 -9.22
CA THR A 3 -5.65 -14.51 -9.86
C THR A 3 -5.92 -15.55 -8.80
N LEU A 4 -7.05 -16.22 -8.92
CA LEU A 4 -7.35 -17.42 -8.17
C LEU A 4 -7.14 -18.62 -9.11
N THR A 5 -6.42 -19.61 -8.62
CA THR A 5 -6.23 -20.88 -9.32
C THR A 5 -7.47 -21.73 -9.12
N PHE A 6 -8.16 -22.06 -10.20
CA PHE A 6 -9.30 -22.98 -10.17
C PHE A 6 -8.98 -24.27 -10.92
N PRO A 7 -9.54 -25.42 -10.49
CA PRO A 7 -9.48 -26.63 -11.28
C PRO A 7 -10.09 -26.35 -12.65
N ASN A 8 -9.33 -26.60 -13.71
CA ASN A 8 -9.87 -26.49 -15.07
C ASN A 8 -10.99 -27.54 -15.20
N PRO A 9 -12.24 -27.19 -15.56
CA PRO A 9 -13.24 -28.21 -15.86
C PRO A 9 -12.73 -29.07 -17.02
N ARG A 10 -12.75 -30.40 -16.84
CA ARG A 10 -12.37 -31.32 -17.92
C ARG A 10 -13.37 -31.14 -19.07
N PRO A 11 -12.92 -30.90 -20.31
CA PRO A 11 -13.81 -30.89 -21.45
C PRO A 11 -14.50 -32.27 -21.55
N THR A 12 -15.82 -32.29 -21.50
CA THR A 12 -16.62 -33.51 -21.75
C THR A 12 -16.76 -33.69 -23.25
N GLY A 13 -15.79 -34.38 -23.87
CA GLY A 13 -15.79 -34.76 -25.28
C GLY A 13 -14.62 -35.70 -25.58
N GLU A 14 -14.77 -36.58 -26.58
CA GLU A 14 -13.77 -37.60 -26.98
C GLU A 14 -12.53 -37.02 -27.69
N GLU A 15 -12.38 -35.69 -27.72
CA GLU A 15 -11.22 -35.04 -28.31
C GLU A 15 -10.06 -35.04 -27.30
N GLU A 16 -9.05 -35.84 -27.60
CA GLU A 16 -7.79 -35.92 -26.86
C GLU A 16 -7.03 -34.59 -27.03
N TYR A 17 -7.33 -33.61 -26.18
CA TYR A 17 -6.60 -32.34 -26.16
C TYR A 17 -5.20 -32.57 -25.59
N VAL A 18 -4.20 -32.54 -26.47
CA VAL A 18 -2.76 -32.78 -26.19
C VAL A 18 -2.16 -31.84 -25.14
N HIS A 19 -2.83 -30.72 -24.83
CA HIS A 19 -2.42 -29.75 -23.82
C HIS A 19 -3.63 -29.26 -23.00
N TRP A 20 -4.21 -30.13 -22.18
CA TRP A 20 -5.15 -29.70 -21.15
C TRP A 20 -4.36 -29.24 -19.92
N ASP A 21 -4.39 -27.93 -19.66
CA ASP A 21 -3.83 -27.37 -18.42
C ASP A 21 -4.77 -27.72 -17.25
N PRO A 22 -4.27 -28.30 -16.15
CA PRO A 22 -5.10 -28.67 -15.00
C PRO A 22 -5.65 -27.47 -14.23
N GLU A 23 -5.09 -26.28 -14.48
CA GLU A 23 -5.36 -25.07 -13.75
C GLU A 23 -5.69 -23.93 -14.72
N VAL A 24 -6.74 -23.16 -14.44
CA VAL A 24 -7.06 -21.93 -15.17
C VAL A 24 -6.89 -20.74 -14.24
N LEU A 25 -6.22 -19.70 -14.74
CA LEU A 25 -6.16 -18.40 -14.10
C LEU A 25 -7.46 -17.66 -14.36
N VAL A 26 -8.31 -17.56 -13.35
CA VAL A 26 -9.58 -16.84 -13.44
C VAL A 26 -9.41 -15.46 -12.81
N TYR A 27 -9.76 -14.43 -13.58
CA TYR A 27 -9.89 -13.09 -13.03
C TYR A 27 -11.10 -13.05 -12.09
N ARG A 28 -10.86 -12.69 -10.83
CA ARG A 28 -11.91 -12.43 -9.86
C ARG A 28 -11.82 -10.97 -9.42
N PRO A 29 -12.78 -10.11 -9.83
CA PRO A 29 -12.81 -8.73 -9.36
C PRO A 29 -13.04 -8.69 -7.86
N TRP A 30 -12.35 -7.78 -7.18
CA TRP A 30 -12.58 -7.54 -5.76
C TRP A 30 -13.97 -6.95 -5.54
N GLN A 31 -14.65 -7.48 -4.53
CA GLN A 31 -15.95 -6.96 -4.12
C GLN A 31 -15.76 -5.62 -3.40
N PRO A 32 -16.78 -4.73 -3.42
CA PRO A 32 -16.70 -3.43 -2.77
C PRO A 32 -16.33 -3.49 -1.28
N ASP A 33 -16.74 -4.54 -0.56
CA ASP A 33 -16.41 -4.68 0.86
C ASP A 33 -14.97 -5.14 1.09
N GLU A 34 -14.44 -6.02 0.24
CA GLU A 34 -13.02 -6.40 0.26
C GLU A 34 -12.12 -5.22 -0.06
N LEU A 35 -12.51 -4.39 -1.03
CA LEU A 35 -11.81 -3.15 -1.35
C LEU A 35 -11.76 -2.20 -0.14
N LYS A 36 -12.83 -2.13 0.66
CA LYS A 36 -12.85 -1.30 1.88
C LYS A 36 -11.95 -1.86 2.97
N GLU A 37 -11.93 -3.19 3.13
CA GLU A 37 -11.08 -3.89 4.11
C GLU A 37 -9.60 -3.68 3.76
N ILE A 38 -9.21 -4.00 2.52
CA ILE A 38 -7.84 -3.81 2.01
C ILE A 38 -7.42 -2.34 2.12
N ALA A 39 -8.29 -1.40 1.73
CA ALA A 39 -8.00 0.02 1.87
C ALA A 39 -7.88 0.47 3.34
N GLY A 40 -8.49 -0.26 4.28
CA GLY A 40 -8.38 -0.01 5.71
C GLY A 40 -7.07 -0.54 6.33
N GLU A 41 -6.46 -1.55 5.71
CA GLU A 41 -5.16 -2.10 6.12
C GLU A 41 -3.98 -1.27 5.60
N LEU A 42 -4.18 -0.47 4.55
CA LEU A 42 -3.15 0.42 4.02
C LEU A 42 -2.78 1.53 5.02
N PRO A 43 -1.49 1.90 5.14
CA PRO A 43 -1.05 2.98 6.03
C PRO A 43 -1.73 4.30 5.70
N ASP A 44 -2.29 5.01 6.69
CA ASP A 44 -2.93 6.31 6.47
C ASP A 44 -1.89 7.39 6.06
N PRO A 45 -1.90 7.88 4.80
CA PRO A 45 -0.93 8.85 4.31
C PRO A 45 -0.92 10.15 5.12
N GLN A 46 -2.04 10.53 5.75
CA GLN A 46 -2.11 11.74 6.57
C GLN A 46 -1.29 11.64 7.84
N LYS A 47 -1.09 10.41 8.35
CA LYS A 47 -0.36 10.15 9.59
C LYS A 47 1.07 9.74 9.33
N THR A 48 1.29 8.89 8.32
CA THR A 48 2.58 8.22 8.11
C THR A 48 3.35 8.73 6.90
N GLY A 49 2.81 9.71 6.18
CA GLY A 49 3.33 10.17 4.89
C GLY A 49 2.91 9.26 3.72
N GLY A 50 2.88 9.84 2.52
CA GLY A 50 2.49 9.15 1.28
C GLY A 50 3.42 8.02 0.89
N GLU A 51 4.70 8.08 1.27
CA GLU A 51 5.71 7.08 0.94
C GLU A 51 5.39 5.68 1.49
N LYS A 52 5.01 5.56 2.77
CA LYS A 52 4.67 4.26 3.35
C LYS A 52 3.44 3.63 2.68
N TRP A 53 2.48 4.46 2.27
CA TRP A 53 1.33 3.99 1.49
C TRP A 53 1.77 3.50 0.11
N VAL A 54 2.66 4.24 -0.58
CA VAL A 54 3.18 3.85 -1.90
C VAL A 54 3.89 2.50 -1.84
N ILE A 55 4.72 2.27 -0.83
CA ILE A 55 5.41 0.99 -0.62
C ILE A 55 4.39 -0.15 -0.43
N ALA A 56 3.40 0.04 0.43
CA ALA A 56 2.36 -0.96 0.66
C ALA A 56 1.53 -1.24 -0.61
N MET A 57 1.22 -0.20 -1.40
CA MET A 57 0.52 -0.35 -2.67
C MET A 57 1.36 -1.10 -3.71
N GLN A 58 2.68 -0.86 -3.78
CA GLN A 58 3.57 -1.61 -4.65
C GLN A 58 3.59 -3.10 -4.29
N GLN A 59 3.56 -3.45 -3.01
CA GLN A 59 3.45 -4.84 -2.57
C GLN A 59 2.10 -5.45 -2.95
N LEU A 60 0.99 -4.72 -2.84
CA LEU A 60 -0.31 -5.19 -3.34
C LEU A 60 -0.31 -5.42 -4.85
N LEU A 61 0.34 -4.54 -5.61
CA LEU A 61 0.49 -4.67 -7.06
C LEU A 61 1.24 -5.94 -7.47
N THR A 62 2.26 -6.34 -6.71
CA THR A 62 3.04 -7.55 -7.03
C THR A 62 2.33 -8.83 -6.58
N MET A 63 1.59 -8.79 -5.48
CA MET A 63 0.90 -9.98 -4.95
C MET A 63 -0.41 -10.26 -5.66
N TYR A 64 -1.22 -9.23 -5.90
CA TYR A 64 -2.60 -9.38 -6.34
C TYR A 64 -2.88 -8.71 -7.68
N TYR A 65 -1.96 -7.89 -8.19
CA TYR A 65 -2.10 -7.22 -9.48
C TYR A 65 -3.50 -6.59 -9.71
N PRO A 66 -4.03 -5.76 -8.79
CA PRO A 66 -5.31 -5.11 -8.98
C PRO A 66 -5.35 -4.25 -10.26
N THR A 67 -6.54 -4.11 -10.80
CA THR A 67 -6.85 -3.16 -11.88
C THR A 67 -6.75 -1.73 -11.38
N LEU A 68 -6.63 -0.76 -12.30
CA LEU A 68 -6.64 0.65 -11.92
C LEU A 68 -7.96 1.11 -11.31
N GLN A 69 -9.08 0.48 -11.67
CA GLN A 69 -10.38 0.79 -11.05
C GLN A 69 -10.39 0.37 -9.58
N GLU A 70 -9.81 -0.78 -9.25
CA GLU A 70 -9.63 -1.23 -7.87
C GLU A 70 -8.67 -0.31 -7.11
N VAL A 71 -7.57 0.13 -7.73
CA VAL A 71 -6.66 1.13 -7.14
C VAL A 71 -7.37 2.46 -6.89
N GLU A 72 -8.12 2.97 -7.86
CA GLU A 72 -8.90 4.19 -7.71
C GLU A 72 -9.91 4.08 -6.57
N ALA A 73 -10.61 2.95 -6.47
CA ALA A 73 -11.57 2.68 -5.39
C ALA A 73 -10.90 2.73 -4.00
N MET A 74 -9.70 2.16 -3.87
CA MET A 74 -8.91 2.23 -2.62
C MET A 74 -8.49 3.68 -2.29
N CYS A 75 -8.23 4.51 -3.31
CA CYS A 75 -7.81 5.90 -3.16
C CYS A 75 -8.95 6.90 -2.90
N LEU A 76 -10.23 6.51 -3.05
CA LEU A 76 -11.37 7.44 -2.91
C LEU A 76 -11.38 8.18 -1.56
N LYS A 77 -10.94 7.52 -0.49
CA LYS A 77 -10.88 8.11 0.87
C LYS A 77 -9.74 9.13 1.03
N LEU A 78 -8.75 9.14 0.15
CA LEU A 78 -7.55 9.97 0.23
C LEU A 78 -7.73 11.36 -0.43
N ARG A 79 -8.97 11.85 -0.53
CA ARG A 79 -9.32 13.04 -1.32
C ARG A 79 -8.84 12.90 -2.77
N TRP A 80 -9.27 11.83 -3.43
CA TRP A 80 -8.89 11.45 -4.79
C TRP A 80 -8.74 12.61 -5.77
N ALA A 81 -9.65 13.58 -5.76
CA ALA A 81 -9.60 14.77 -6.62
C ALA A 81 -8.28 15.56 -6.54
N ASN A 82 -7.61 15.55 -5.39
CA ASN A 82 -6.36 16.29 -5.17
C ASN A 82 -5.10 15.50 -5.54
N ILE A 83 -5.21 14.17 -5.62
CA ILE A 83 -4.08 13.26 -5.85
C ILE A 83 -4.19 12.52 -7.19
N ARG A 84 -5.31 12.68 -7.90
CA ARG A 84 -5.56 12.04 -9.19
C ARG A 84 -4.59 12.58 -10.23
N PRO A 85 -3.76 11.72 -10.85
CA PRO A 85 -2.89 12.13 -11.95
C PRO A 85 -3.67 12.64 -13.15
N ALA A 86 -3.14 13.64 -13.86
CA ALA A 86 -3.79 14.22 -15.05
C ALA A 86 -3.94 13.20 -16.21
N ASN A 87 -3.00 12.24 -16.30
CA ASN A 87 -3.00 11.17 -17.28
C ASN A 87 -3.90 9.97 -16.88
N TRP A 88 -4.70 10.08 -15.81
CA TRP A 88 -5.45 8.95 -15.28
C TRP A 88 -6.53 8.42 -16.23
N SER A 89 -6.34 7.17 -16.69
CA SER A 89 -7.27 6.40 -17.52
C SER A 89 -7.57 5.04 -16.89
N THR A 90 -8.82 4.59 -16.93
CA THR A 90 -9.26 3.32 -16.32
C THR A 90 -8.96 2.08 -17.16
N SER A 91 -8.42 2.23 -18.38
CA SER A 91 -8.34 1.14 -19.35
C SER A 91 -6.93 0.66 -19.80
N PRO A 92 -5.80 1.00 -19.16
CA PRO A 92 -4.52 0.40 -19.53
C PRO A 92 -4.46 -1.07 -19.09
N VAL A 93 -3.80 -1.88 -19.91
CA VAL A 93 -3.51 -3.28 -19.59
C VAL A 93 -2.54 -3.32 -18.42
N ILE A 94 -2.83 -4.15 -17.42
CA ILE A 94 -1.96 -4.34 -16.24
C ILE A 94 -0.56 -4.77 -16.69
N GLY A 95 0.47 -4.17 -16.10
CA GLY A 95 1.87 -4.42 -16.45
C GLY A 95 2.32 -3.77 -17.76
N SER A 96 1.43 -3.09 -18.50
CA SER A 96 1.86 -2.26 -19.63
C SER A 96 2.68 -1.06 -19.17
N VAL A 97 3.51 -0.51 -20.07
CA VAL A 97 4.27 0.73 -19.81
C VAL A 97 3.34 1.84 -19.32
N ARG A 98 2.19 2.01 -19.98
CA ARG A 98 1.19 3.03 -19.59
C ARG A 98 0.62 2.80 -18.19
N PHE A 99 0.39 1.55 -17.78
CA PHE A 99 -0.06 1.23 -16.42
C PHE A 99 1.01 1.62 -15.39
N ASN A 100 2.26 1.26 -15.66
CA ASN A 100 3.38 1.57 -14.77
C ASN A 100 3.60 3.10 -14.67
N ASP A 101 3.56 3.82 -15.80
CA ASP A 101 3.68 5.28 -15.82
C ASP A 101 2.59 5.94 -14.96
N MET A 102 1.36 5.43 -15.03
CA MET A 102 0.25 5.94 -14.21
C MET A 102 0.43 5.66 -12.73
N MET A 103 0.92 4.48 -12.35
CA MET A 103 1.22 4.16 -10.95
C MET A 103 2.37 5.01 -10.41
N THR A 104 3.39 5.28 -11.22
CA THR A 104 4.47 6.22 -10.89
C THR A 104 3.92 7.63 -10.67
N SER A 105 3.09 8.14 -11.60
CA SER A 105 2.47 9.47 -11.42
C SER A 105 1.58 9.56 -10.18
N LEU A 106 0.88 8.47 -9.83
CA LEU A 106 0.08 8.42 -8.61
C LEU A 106 0.96 8.43 -7.35
N ALA A 107 2.07 7.68 -7.36
CA ALA A 107 3.02 7.68 -6.26
C ALA A 107 3.61 9.06 -6.00
N GLU A 108 4.04 9.76 -7.06
CA GLU A 108 4.55 11.13 -6.99
C GLU A 108 3.51 12.10 -6.44
N ALA A 109 2.26 12.03 -6.93
CA ALA A 109 1.17 12.88 -6.46
C ALA A 109 0.84 12.64 -4.98
N LEU A 110 0.87 11.39 -4.52
CA LEU A 110 0.65 11.03 -3.12
C LEU A 110 1.78 11.53 -2.21
N GLN A 111 3.03 11.37 -2.60
CA GLN A 111 4.16 11.88 -1.84
C GLN A 111 4.13 13.41 -1.75
N ALA A 112 3.76 14.09 -2.83
CA ALA A 112 3.60 15.55 -2.85
C ALA A 112 2.42 16.04 -1.99
N ALA A 113 1.29 15.33 -2.02
CA ALA A 113 0.09 15.70 -1.25
C ALA A 113 0.24 15.39 0.25
N PHE A 114 0.98 14.33 0.59
CA PHE A 114 1.18 13.85 1.95
C PHE A 114 2.67 13.75 2.28
N PRO A 115 3.40 14.89 2.33
CA PRO A 115 4.80 14.86 2.70
C PRO A 115 4.95 14.36 4.14
N LEU A 116 6.03 13.64 4.42
CA LEU A 116 6.36 13.24 5.77
C LEU A 116 6.61 14.50 6.62
N ARG A 117 5.72 14.79 7.58
CA ARG A 117 5.82 16.00 8.40
C ARG A 117 6.37 15.65 9.77
N VAL A 118 7.39 16.41 10.18
CA VAL A 118 7.88 16.36 11.56
C VAL A 118 6.80 16.94 12.47
N CYS A 119 6.30 16.14 13.41
CA CYS A 119 5.34 16.57 14.41
C CYS A 119 5.97 16.52 15.81
N TRP A 120 6.79 17.53 16.11
CA TRP A 120 7.45 17.66 17.42
C TRP A 120 6.51 17.60 18.62
N PRO A 121 5.29 18.17 18.59
CA PRO A 121 4.37 18.08 19.73
C PRO A 121 3.98 16.63 20.08
N GLU A 122 3.71 15.77 19.09
CA GLU A 122 3.34 14.37 19.31
C GLU A 122 4.51 13.58 19.94
N ILE A 123 5.74 13.84 19.47
CA ILE A 123 6.95 13.25 20.05
C ILE A 123 7.17 13.77 21.47
N HIS A 124 7.07 15.08 21.68
CA HIS A 124 7.34 15.72 22.98
C HIS A 124 6.33 15.29 24.05
N ASN A 125 5.06 15.16 23.68
CA ASN A 125 3.99 14.79 24.60
C ASN A 125 3.96 13.28 24.91
N THR A 126 4.78 12.48 24.23
CA THR A 126 4.88 11.05 24.48
C THR A 126 5.80 10.82 25.68
N THR A 127 5.23 10.94 26.88
CA THR A 127 5.90 10.65 28.16
C THR A 127 5.47 9.30 28.71
N GLN A 128 6.28 8.71 29.61
CA GLN A 128 5.92 7.47 30.29
C GLN A 128 4.67 7.68 31.15
N LYS A 129 3.68 6.80 31.00
CA LYS A 129 2.44 6.85 31.78
C LYS A 129 2.66 6.32 33.19
N GLU A 130 1.81 6.72 34.12
CA GLU A 130 1.82 6.18 35.48
C GLU A 130 1.52 4.67 35.45
N GLY A 131 2.44 3.87 36.00
CA GLY A 131 2.35 2.40 36.00
C GLY A 131 2.78 1.70 34.71
N GLU A 132 3.19 2.42 33.67
CA GLU A 132 3.75 1.83 32.44
C GLU A 132 5.18 1.32 32.69
N LEU A 133 5.51 0.11 32.22
CA LEU A 133 6.88 -0.38 32.30
C LEU A 133 7.77 0.41 31.34
N ALA A 134 9.05 0.57 31.70
CA ALA A 134 10.00 1.29 30.84
C ALA A 134 10.15 0.66 29.44
N ALA A 135 9.99 -0.66 29.33
CA ALA A 135 10.02 -1.37 28.05
C ALA A 135 8.82 -1.00 27.15
N ASP A 136 7.61 -0.99 27.71
CA ASP A 136 6.39 -0.65 26.98
C ASP A 136 6.41 0.81 26.53
N TYR A 137 6.88 1.71 27.40
CA TYR A 137 7.10 3.11 27.07
C TYR A 137 8.07 3.26 25.89
N ARG A 138 9.20 2.55 25.92
CA ARG A 138 10.19 2.59 24.84
C ARG A 138 9.57 2.16 23.51
N THR A 139 8.87 1.03 23.47
CA THR A 139 8.23 0.55 22.24
C THR A 139 7.20 1.55 21.69
N ARG A 140 6.41 2.16 22.57
CA ARG A 140 5.46 3.21 22.19
C ARG A 140 6.18 4.46 21.66
N MET A 141 7.25 4.90 22.32
CA MET A 141 8.03 6.06 21.90
C MET A 141 8.72 5.83 20.55
N GLU A 142 9.29 4.65 20.32
CA GLU A 142 9.88 4.27 19.03
C GLU A 142 8.82 4.32 17.91
N SER A 143 7.60 3.85 18.17
CA SER A 143 6.49 3.93 17.21
C SER A 143 6.07 5.37 16.90
N VAL A 144 5.91 6.21 17.93
CA VAL A 144 5.58 7.64 17.76
C VAL A 144 6.70 8.36 17.01
N PHE A 145 7.95 8.11 17.38
CA PHE A 145 9.10 8.71 16.71
C PHE A 145 9.18 8.30 15.24
N ALA A 146 8.98 7.01 14.91
CA ALA A 146 8.95 6.52 13.53
C ALA A 146 7.76 7.07 12.70
N ALA A 147 6.68 7.50 13.36
CA ALA A 147 5.54 8.12 12.70
C ALA A 147 5.71 9.64 12.50
N HIS A 148 6.41 10.33 13.41
CA HIS A 148 6.38 11.79 13.49
C HIS A 148 7.75 12.47 13.38
N SER A 149 8.87 11.74 13.32
CA SER A 149 10.22 12.33 13.28
C SER A 149 10.59 12.92 11.92
N GLY A 150 9.87 12.55 10.86
CA GLY A 150 10.27 12.89 9.50
C GLY A 150 11.54 12.15 9.03
N ILE A 151 12.04 11.20 9.82
CA ILE A 151 13.21 10.40 9.49
C ILE A 151 12.73 9.07 8.94
N ASP A 152 13.27 8.70 7.79
CA ASP A 152 13.09 7.36 7.25
C ASP A 152 14.03 6.39 7.97
N ALA A 153 13.48 5.28 8.49
CA ALA A 153 14.21 4.37 9.37
C ALA A 153 15.43 3.72 8.67
N GLU A 154 15.42 3.68 7.33
CA GLU A 154 16.54 3.18 6.52
C GLU A 154 17.75 4.13 6.44
N ASN A 155 17.58 5.41 6.81
CA ASN A 155 18.66 6.41 6.83
C ASN A 155 19.29 6.61 8.23
N VAL A 156 18.91 5.81 9.22
CA VAL A 156 19.50 5.89 10.56
C VAL A 156 20.78 5.05 10.59
N SER A 157 21.89 5.64 10.16
CA SER A 157 23.22 5.19 10.60
C SER A 157 23.25 5.27 12.13
N CYS A 158 23.65 4.18 12.80
CA CYS A 158 23.71 3.99 14.26
C CYS A 158 24.69 4.93 15.02
N ASP A 159 24.99 6.12 14.50
CA ASP A 159 25.99 7.03 15.06
C ASP A 159 25.41 8.27 15.75
N VAL A 160 24.21 8.19 16.33
CA VAL A 160 23.77 9.19 17.31
C VAL A 160 24.05 8.66 18.71
N VAL A 161 25.34 8.67 19.07
CA VAL A 161 25.77 8.62 20.47
C VAL A 161 25.26 9.91 21.12
N MET A 162 24.13 9.82 21.82
CA MET A 162 23.68 10.88 22.72
C MET A 162 24.76 11.08 23.79
N ARG A 163 25.57 12.13 23.64
CA ARG A 163 26.38 12.66 24.73
C ARG A 163 25.45 13.40 25.69
N VAL A 164 25.31 12.84 26.89
CA VAL A 164 24.80 13.52 28.08
C VAL A 164 25.86 14.51 28.57
#